data_AF-A0AAE3JR14-F1
#
_entry.id   AF-A0AAE3JR14-F1
#
_cell.length_a   1.000
_cell.length_b   1.000
_cell.length_c   1.000
_cell.angle_alpha   90.00
_cell.angle_beta   90.00
_cell.angle_gamma   90.00
#
_symmetry.space_group_name_H-M   'P 1'
#
loop_
_entity.id
_entity.type
_entity.pdbx_description
1 polymer ?
#
loop_
_entity_poly.entity_id
_entity_poly.type
_entity_poly.pdbx_seq_one_letter_code
_entity_poly.pdbx_strand_id
1 'polypeptide(L)'
;MSRPLYQVADVLERNEESLSAYTGNTWQLRTLHALRKCRTAALGGHIDRCDNGQCRQLQLSYNSCRNRHCPQCQGHKREAWIRARGSELLNVPYFHVVFTLPDTLNQLCLHAPKTVYTILFGTAWGVLRDFGADPKFLGADMGMVAILHTWGQNLSLHPHLHCIVPGGGITANGKWKYARNKGKYLFPVKAMSKVFRARFVESLRKEFDRPRSFYDKLFAKDWVVYAKRPFASPQYVVEYLGRYTHKIAISNHRITSLADGRVSFTAKDYRKGGAVQLLGLSDAEFIRRFGLHILPKGFVRIRHYGILSSSRKKMVLPLLMAEMGRCTPEEKPPPILHRRCPRCKEGTLVTVFMFDGRGPPEHWMVKLENQNRNTPNKTA
;
A
#
# COMPACT_ATOMS: atom_id res chain seq x y z
N MET A 1 1.25 -19.20 0.55
CA MET A 1 0.84 -18.73 1.88
C MET A 1 -0.47 -19.42 2.23
N SER A 2 -0.60 -19.94 3.46
CA SER A 2 -1.84 -20.53 3.98
C SER A 2 -2.95 -19.49 4.00
N ARG A 3 -4.22 -19.92 3.98
CA ARG A 3 -5.35 -18.99 4.16
C ARG A 3 -5.31 -18.44 5.60
N PRO A 4 -5.53 -17.12 5.80
CA PRO A 4 -5.65 -16.57 7.14
C PRO A 4 -6.87 -17.17 7.84
N LEU A 5 -6.75 -17.47 9.13
CA LEU A 5 -7.82 -18.04 9.95
C LEU A 5 -8.99 -17.06 10.10
N TYR A 6 -8.68 -15.78 10.31
CA TYR A 6 -9.64 -14.70 10.46
C TYR A 6 -9.30 -13.54 9.54
N GLN A 7 -10.31 -12.76 9.20
CA GLN A 7 -10.23 -11.70 8.20
C GLN A 7 -10.99 -10.47 8.66
N VAL A 8 -10.64 -9.32 8.10
CA VAL A 8 -11.39 -8.08 8.33
C VAL A 8 -12.86 -8.24 7.93
N ALA A 9 -13.16 -9.03 6.88
CA ALA A 9 -14.53 -9.29 6.44
C ALA A 9 -15.36 -9.97 7.54
N ASP A 10 -14.78 -10.89 8.31
CA ASP A 10 -15.49 -11.63 9.38
C ASP A 10 -15.91 -10.69 10.52
N VAL A 11 -15.04 -9.73 10.88
CA VAL A 11 -15.38 -8.68 11.87
C VAL A 11 -16.53 -7.81 11.37
N LEU A 12 -16.50 -7.43 10.09
CA LEU A 12 -17.54 -6.61 9.48
C LEU A 12 -18.86 -7.35 9.32
N GLU A 13 -18.82 -8.67 9.10
CA GLU A 13 -19.99 -9.54 9.01
C GLU A 13 -20.69 -9.63 10.36
N ARG A 14 -19.93 -9.91 11.43
CA ARG A 14 -20.43 -9.94 12.81
C ARG A 14 -21.13 -8.65 13.25
N ASN A 15 -20.83 -7.53 12.60
CA ASN A 15 -21.32 -6.20 12.97
C ASN A 15 -22.18 -5.56 11.86
N GLU A 16 -22.74 -6.34 10.94
CA GLU A 16 -23.45 -5.83 9.76
C GLU A 16 -24.42 -4.69 10.07
N GLU A 17 -25.31 -4.90 11.04
CA GLU A 17 -26.39 -3.98 11.39
C GLU A 17 -25.87 -2.69 12.08
N SER A 18 -24.72 -2.78 12.74
CA SER A 18 -24.12 -1.70 13.52
C SER A 18 -23.03 -0.93 12.76
N LEU A 19 -22.70 -1.30 11.51
CA LEU A 19 -21.61 -0.65 10.75
C LEU A 19 -21.81 0.85 10.61
N SER A 20 -23.05 1.33 10.46
CA SER A 20 -23.37 2.75 10.35
C SER A 20 -22.93 3.53 11.58
N ALA A 21 -23.11 2.96 12.78
CA ALA A 21 -22.76 3.57 14.06
C ALA A 21 -21.23 3.76 14.24
N TYR A 22 -20.41 3.01 13.50
CA TYR A 22 -18.94 3.05 13.62
C TYR A 22 -18.26 3.91 12.56
N THR A 23 -19.01 4.52 11.64
CA THR A 23 -18.46 5.30 10.53
C THR A 23 -18.77 6.78 10.64
N GLY A 24 -17.84 7.62 10.18
CA GLY A 24 -18.02 9.08 10.17
C GLY A 24 -18.71 9.62 8.91
N ASN A 25 -18.92 8.80 7.88
CA ASN A 25 -19.60 9.19 6.64
C ASN A 25 -20.02 8.00 5.77
N THR A 26 -20.89 8.26 4.81
CA THR A 26 -21.43 7.27 3.87
C THR A 26 -20.37 6.62 2.97
N TRP A 27 -19.25 7.30 2.69
CA TRP A 27 -18.16 6.74 1.90
C TRP A 27 -17.41 5.63 2.64
N GLN A 28 -17.15 5.83 3.93
CA GLN A 28 -16.62 4.80 4.82
C GLN A 28 -17.60 3.63 4.92
N LEU A 29 -18.88 3.90 5.18
CA LEU A 29 -19.92 2.86 5.28
C LEU A 29 -20.01 1.99 4.03
N ARG A 30 -20.11 2.60 2.84
CA ARG A 30 -20.14 1.87 1.56
C ARG A 30 -18.86 1.05 1.33
N THR A 31 -17.71 1.57 1.77
CA THR A 31 -16.44 0.84 1.69
C THR A 31 -16.45 -0.37 2.61
N LEU A 32 -16.91 -0.22 3.86
CA LEU A 32 -17.01 -1.34 4.80
C LEU A 32 -17.96 -2.43 4.30
N HIS A 33 -19.15 -2.10 3.80
CA HIS A 33 -20.04 -3.11 3.20
C HIS A 33 -19.43 -3.81 1.98
N ALA A 34 -18.68 -3.07 1.14
CA ALA A 34 -17.96 -3.70 0.02
C ALA A 34 -16.89 -4.69 0.51
N LEU A 35 -16.18 -4.35 1.59
CA LEU A 35 -15.17 -5.22 2.21
C LEU A 35 -15.81 -6.45 2.85
N ARG A 36 -16.94 -6.28 3.55
CA ARG A 36 -17.73 -7.35 4.16
C ARG A 36 -18.17 -8.40 3.14
N LYS A 37 -18.81 -7.96 2.05
CA LYS A 37 -19.31 -8.86 1.00
C LYS A 37 -18.21 -9.49 0.13
N CYS A 38 -16.95 -9.09 0.30
CA CYS A 38 -15.87 -9.49 -0.59
C CYS A 38 -15.60 -11.01 -0.51
N ARG A 39 -15.56 -11.67 -1.68
CA ARG A 39 -15.34 -13.13 -1.78
C ARG A 39 -16.43 -13.96 -1.09
N THR A 40 -17.66 -13.45 -1.07
CA THR A 40 -18.86 -14.17 -0.58
C THR A 40 -19.88 -14.36 -1.71
N ALA A 41 -20.88 -15.20 -1.48
CA ALA A 41 -22.00 -15.40 -2.40
C ALA A 41 -22.74 -14.09 -2.74
N ALA A 42 -22.71 -13.08 -1.85
CA ALA A 42 -23.38 -11.80 -2.08
C ALA A 42 -22.85 -11.00 -3.28
N LEU A 43 -21.65 -11.34 -3.80
CA LEU A 43 -21.10 -10.74 -5.03
C LEU A 43 -21.18 -11.68 -6.25
N GLY A 44 -21.89 -12.80 -6.11
CA GLY A 44 -21.86 -13.89 -7.05
C GLY A 44 -20.47 -14.52 -7.19
N GLY A 45 -20.29 -15.30 -8.24
CA GLY A 45 -19.04 -16.02 -8.45
C GLY A 45 -18.85 -16.48 -9.88
N HIS A 46 -17.83 -17.30 -10.03
CA HIS A 46 -17.47 -17.93 -11.30
C HIS A 46 -16.99 -19.35 -11.06
N ILE A 47 -17.19 -20.18 -12.08
CA ILE A 47 -16.62 -21.52 -12.16
C ILE A 47 -15.55 -21.45 -13.22
N ASP A 48 -14.32 -21.73 -12.82
CA ASP A 48 -13.20 -21.90 -13.72
C ASP A 48 -12.97 -23.37 -14.00
N ARG A 49 -12.50 -23.68 -15.21
CA ARG A 49 -12.02 -25.01 -15.60
C ARG A 49 -10.55 -24.93 -15.96
N CYS A 50 -9.76 -25.87 -15.46
CA CYS A 50 -8.37 -26.03 -15.89
C CYS A 50 -8.30 -26.39 -17.38
N ASP A 51 -7.45 -25.68 -18.14
CA ASP A 51 -7.21 -25.94 -19.57
C ASP A 51 -6.30 -27.16 -19.82
N ASN A 52 -5.56 -27.63 -18.81
CA ASN A 52 -4.75 -28.84 -18.93
C ASN A 52 -5.68 -30.04 -19.14
N GLY A 53 -5.54 -30.68 -20.31
CA GLY A 53 -6.38 -31.78 -20.76
C GLY A 53 -6.40 -33.00 -19.83
N GLN A 54 -5.35 -33.20 -19.02
CA GLN A 54 -5.25 -34.26 -18.01
C GLN A 54 -5.88 -33.87 -16.66
N CYS A 55 -6.05 -32.57 -16.39
CA CYS A 55 -6.58 -32.07 -15.13
C CYS A 55 -8.07 -31.74 -15.21
N ARG A 56 -8.46 -30.87 -16.16
CA ARG A 56 -9.82 -30.35 -16.42
C ARG A 56 -10.65 -29.97 -15.19
N GLN A 57 -10.01 -29.73 -14.05
CA GLN A 57 -10.70 -29.54 -12.78
C GLN A 57 -11.49 -28.24 -12.78
N LEU A 58 -12.72 -28.31 -12.30
CA LEU A 58 -13.61 -27.20 -11.99
C LEU A 58 -13.28 -26.59 -10.63
N GLN A 59 -13.26 -25.28 -10.55
CA GLN A 59 -13.05 -24.52 -9.33
C GLN A 59 -14.10 -23.41 -9.21
N LEU A 60 -14.91 -23.47 -8.16
CA LEU A 60 -15.83 -22.38 -7.80
C LEU A 60 -15.09 -21.33 -6.98
N SER A 61 -15.21 -20.07 -7.38
CA SER A 61 -14.66 -18.93 -6.64
C SER A 61 -15.65 -17.76 -6.60
N TYR A 62 -15.79 -17.11 -5.44
CA TYR A 62 -16.60 -15.90 -5.32
C TYR A 62 -15.88 -14.65 -5.80
N ASN A 63 -16.66 -13.69 -6.31
CA ASN A 63 -16.13 -12.46 -6.87
C ASN A 63 -15.57 -11.53 -5.79
N SER A 64 -14.55 -10.76 -6.17
CA SER A 64 -13.90 -9.78 -5.30
C SER A 64 -14.65 -8.45 -5.33
N CYS A 65 -14.69 -7.70 -4.23
CA CYS A 65 -15.29 -6.37 -4.21
C CYS A 65 -14.52 -5.30 -5.00
N ARG A 66 -13.28 -5.61 -5.44
CA ARG A 66 -12.36 -4.72 -6.18
C ARG A 66 -11.99 -3.43 -5.46
N ASN A 67 -12.45 -3.20 -4.23
CA ASN A 67 -12.15 -2.01 -3.46
C ASN A 67 -10.67 -1.97 -3.07
N ARG A 68 -10.02 -0.81 -3.28
CA ARG A 68 -8.61 -0.56 -2.96
C ARG A 68 -8.27 -0.71 -1.48
N HIS A 69 -9.26 -0.61 -0.59
CA HIS A 69 -9.08 -0.75 0.85
C HIS A 69 -9.24 -2.20 1.34
N CYS A 70 -9.62 -3.15 0.46
CA CYS A 70 -9.86 -4.53 0.85
C CYS A 70 -8.53 -5.32 1.01
N PRO A 71 -8.26 -5.91 2.19
CA PRO A 71 -7.05 -6.72 2.42
C PRO A 71 -6.96 -7.98 1.55
N GLN A 72 -8.07 -8.49 1.00
CA GLN A 72 -8.10 -9.69 0.16
C GLN A 72 -7.85 -9.39 -1.34
N CYS A 73 -8.28 -8.21 -1.83
CA CYS A 73 -8.37 -7.96 -3.28
C CYS A 73 -7.04 -7.57 -3.95
N GLN A 74 -6.09 -7.03 -3.19
CA GLN A 74 -4.99 -6.27 -3.76
C GLN A 74 -3.75 -7.11 -4.12
N GLY A 75 -3.74 -8.43 -3.88
CA GLY A 75 -2.58 -9.30 -4.08
C GLY A 75 -2.04 -9.30 -5.52
N HIS A 76 -2.87 -9.64 -6.51
CA HIS A 76 -2.45 -9.66 -7.91
C HIS A 76 -2.11 -8.26 -8.46
N LYS A 77 -2.86 -7.22 -8.05
CA LYS A 77 -2.57 -5.82 -8.41
C LYS A 77 -1.22 -5.37 -7.88
N ARG A 78 -0.88 -5.78 -6.65
CA ARG A 78 0.43 -5.58 -6.04
C ARG A 78 1.52 -6.20 -6.91
N GLU A 79 1.39 -7.47 -7.28
CA GLU A 79 2.39 -8.18 -8.10
C GLU A 79 2.57 -7.53 -9.49
N ALA A 80 1.46 -7.20 -10.17
CA ALA A 80 1.50 -6.51 -11.46
C ALA A 80 2.19 -5.14 -11.34
N TRP A 81 1.85 -4.37 -10.30
CA TRP A 81 2.45 -3.06 -10.05
C TRP A 81 3.95 -3.18 -9.73
N ILE A 82 4.34 -4.16 -8.90
CA ILE A 82 5.73 -4.49 -8.56
C ILE A 82 6.54 -4.74 -9.84
N ARG A 83 6.05 -5.62 -10.73
CA ARG A 83 6.71 -5.92 -12.01
C ARG A 83 6.86 -4.68 -12.88
N ALA A 84 5.78 -3.92 -13.05
CA ALA A 84 5.79 -2.70 -13.85
C ALA A 84 6.67 -1.59 -13.27
N ARG A 85 6.95 -1.59 -11.96
CA ARG A 85 7.94 -0.68 -11.36
C ARG A 85 9.36 -1.22 -11.49
N GLY A 86 9.55 -2.52 -11.34
CA GLY A 86 10.86 -3.16 -11.50
C GLY A 86 11.47 -2.89 -12.87
N SER A 87 10.66 -2.93 -13.92
CA SER A 87 11.10 -2.58 -15.29
C SER A 87 11.45 -1.10 -15.48
N GLU A 88 11.06 -0.21 -14.56
CA GLU A 88 11.34 1.23 -14.61
C GLU A 88 12.51 1.64 -13.71
N LEU A 89 13.16 0.69 -13.01
CA LEU A 89 14.27 1.01 -12.12
C LEU A 89 15.56 1.28 -12.88
N LEU A 90 16.13 2.46 -12.63
CA LEU A 90 17.50 2.82 -12.95
C LEU A 90 18.49 2.00 -12.11
N ASN A 91 19.66 1.68 -12.68
CA ASN A 91 20.76 1.01 -12.00
C ASN A 91 21.53 1.96 -11.06
N VAL A 92 20.84 2.46 -10.04
CA VAL A 92 21.37 3.45 -9.08
C VAL A 92 20.95 3.08 -7.65
N PRO A 93 21.66 3.56 -6.61
CA PRO A 93 21.18 3.43 -5.24
C PRO A 93 19.83 4.11 -5.06
N TYR A 94 18.93 3.56 -4.24
CA TYR A 94 17.64 4.18 -3.91
C TYR A 94 17.54 4.41 -2.41
N PHE A 95 17.12 5.60 -2.01
CA PHE A 95 16.89 5.97 -0.63
C PHE A 95 15.42 5.80 -0.26
N HIS A 96 15.20 5.34 0.97
CA HIS A 96 13.88 5.36 1.59
C HIS A 96 13.80 6.54 2.54
N VAL A 97 13.03 7.55 2.13
CA VAL A 97 12.78 8.76 2.92
C VAL A 97 11.35 8.69 3.50
N VAL A 98 11.16 8.99 4.78
CA VAL A 98 9.86 9.04 5.44
C VAL A 98 9.59 10.44 5.94
N PHE A 99 8.44 10.99 5.59
CA PHE A 99 7.92 12.24 6.14
C PHE A 99 6.71 11.91 7.01
N THR A 100 6.78 12.19 8.31
CA THR A 100 5.73 11.86 9.27
C THR A 100 5.09 13.12 9.85
N LEU A 101 3.77 13.15 9.92
CA LEU A 101 3.03 14.23 10.60
C LEU A 101 2.95 13.96 12.11
N PRO A 102 3.11 14.99 12.96
CA PRO A 102 2.89 14.84 14.40
C PRO A 102 1.41 14.62 14.72
N ASP A 103 1.14 13.96 15.85
CA ASP A 103 -0.20 13.66 16.37
C ASP A 103 -1.06 14.91 16.59
N THR A 104 -0.44 16.08 16.80
CA THR A 104 -1.13 17.38 16.91
C THR A 104 -1.98 17.68 15.67
N LEU A 105 -1.64 17.12 14.50
CA LEU A 105 -2.38 17.27 13.25
C LEU A 105 -3.50 16.24 13.06
N ASN A 106 -3.66 15.27 13.97
CA ASN A 106 -4.63 14.19 13.80
C ASN A 106 -6.06 14.71 13.66
N GLN A 107 -6.47 15.72 14.43
CA GLN A 107 -7.81 16.32 14.30
C GLN A 107 -8.03 16.93 12.91
N LEU A 108 -7.04 17.67 12.37
CA LEU A 108 -7.12 18.19 11.01
C LEU A 108 -7.13 17.08 9.96
N CYS A 109 -6.38 15.99 10.18
CA CYS A 109 -6.39 14.83 9.30
C CYS A 109 -7.75 14.12 9.28
N LEU A 110 -8.53 14.19 10.37
CA LEU A 110 -9.89 13.64 10.41
C LEU A 110 -10.90 14.59 9.75
N HIS A 111 -10.77 15.89 10.00
CA HIS A 111 -11.72 16.90 9.53
C HIS A 111 -11.53 17.24 8.04
N ALA A 112 -10.29 17.43 7.60
CA ALA A 112 -9.93 17.84 6.24
C ALA A 112 -8.81 16.97 5.63
N PRO A 113 -8.96 15.63 5.57
CA PRO A 113 -7.91 14.71 5.13
C PRO A 113 -7.37 15.02 3.74
N LYS A 114 -8.25 15.38 2.79
CA LYS A 114 -7.84 15.65 1.40
C LYS A 114 -6.86 16.82 1.31
N THR A 115 -7.15 17.91 2.02
CA THR A 115 -6.30 19.12 2.06
C THR A 115 -4.98 18.81 2.76
N VAL A 116 -5.04 18.27 3.98
CA VAL A 116 -3.84 17.98 4.79
C VAL A 116 -2.89 17.00 4.08
N TYR A 117 -3.41 15.93 3.50
CA TYR A 117 -2.58 14.96 2.78
C TYR A 117 -2.05 15.53 1.46
N THR A 118 -2.76 16.46 0.82
CA THR A 118 -2.27 17.16 -0.36
C THR A 118 -1.10 18.07 -0.03
N ILE A 119 -1.19 18.82 1.08
CA ILE A 119 -0.07 19.60 1.62
C ILE A 119 1.11 18.65 1.92
N LEU A 120 0.87 17.53 2.61
CA LEU A 120 1.92 16.56 2.94
C LEU A 120 2.69 16.10 1.69
N PHE A 121 2.00 15.74 0.62
CA PHE A 121 2.61 15.39 -0.65
C PHE A 121 3.40 16.54 -1.29
N GLY A 122 2.79 17.72 -1.37
CA GLY A 122 3.40 18.90 -1.97
C GLY A 122 4.66 19.34 -1.23
N THR A 123 4.58 19.44 0.10
CA THR A 123 5.70 19.85 0.95
C THR A 123 6.84 18.83 0.91
N ALA A 124 6.55 17.52 1.00
CA ALA A 124 7.59 16.50 0.94
C ALA A 124 8.35 16.52 -0.40
N TRP A 125 7.63 16.66 -1.52
CA TRP A 125 8.28 16.82 -2.82
C TRP A 125 9.06 18.13 -2.91
N GLY A 126 8.49 19.26 -2.49
CA GLY A 126 9.16 20.56 -2.54
C GLY A 126 10.47 20.58 -1.74
N VAL A 127 10.51 19.93 -0.57
CA VAL A 127 11.74 19.78 0.21
C VAL A 127 12.78 18.98 -0.56
N LEU A 128 12.44 17.79 -1.07
CA LEU A 128 13.40 16.96 -1.80
C LEU A 128 13.87 17.64 -3.08
N ARG A 129 12.96 18.20 -3.87
CA ARG A 129 13.27 18.91 -5.12
C ARG A 129 14.27 20.04 -4.89
N ASP A 130 14.04 20.88 -3.89
CA ASP A 130 14.89 22.06 -3.67
C ASP A 130 16.27 21.66 -3.13
N PHE A 131 16.34 20.66 -2.25
CA PHE A 131 17.63 20.07 -1.84
C PHE A 131 18.35 19.38 -3.00
N GLY A 132 17.60 18.76 -3.92
CA GLY A 132 18.15 18.19 -5.15
C GLY A 132 18.73 19.23 -6.08
N ALA A 133 18.01 20.34 -6.28
CA ALA A 133 18.41 21.42 -7.17
C ALA A 133 19.59 22.25 -6.62
N ASP A 134 19.77 22.31 -5.29
CA ASP A 134 20.87 23.07 -4.68
C ASP A 134 22.25 22.45 -5.01
N PRO A 135 23.16 23.17 -5.68
CA PRO A 135 24.52 22.72 -5.98
C PRO A 135 25.34 22.34 -4.74
N LYS A 136 25.03 22.94 -3.57
CA LYS A 136 25.66 22.60 -2.28
C LYS A 136 25.26 21.22 -1.77
N PHE A 137 24.27 20.57 -2.36
CA PHE A 137 23.91 19.19 -2.04
C PHE A 137 24.08 18.27 -3.25
N LEU A 138 23.19 18.39 -4.24
CA LEU A 138 23.19 17.55 -5.44
C LEU A 138 23.35 18.39 -6.72
N GLY A 139 22.63 19.50 -6.90
CA GLY A 139 22.68 20.31 -8.12
C GLY A 139 22.15 19.58 -9.35
N ALA A 140 21.09 18.79 -9.19
CA ALA A 140 20.50 17.99 -10.26
C ALA A 140 18.99 17.81 -10.05
N ASP A 141 18.27 17.65 -11.16
CA ASP A 141 16.84 17.38 -11.17
C ASP A 141 16.56 15.91 -10.87
N MET A 142 15.93 15.68 -9.71
CA MET A 142 15.74 14.34 -9.15
C MET A 142 14.32 13.83 -9.34
N GLY A 143 14.00 12.68 -8.73
CA GLY A 143 12.65 12.12 -8.76
C GLY A 143 12.26 11.43 -7.47
N MET A 144 10.97 11.15 -7.33
CA MET A 144 10.45 10.45 -6.16
C MET A 144 9.18 9.68 -6.50
N VAL A 145 9.03 8.49 -5.93
CA VAL A 145 7.74 7.81 -5.78
C VAL A 145 7.30 7.93 -4.32
N ALA A 146 6.16 8.57 -4.06
CA ALA A 146 5.64 8.76 -2.70
C ALA A 146 4.34 7.98 -2.49
N ILE A 147 4.25 7.28 -1.36
CA ILE A 147 3.11 6.44 -0.99
C ILE A 147 2.58 6.89 0.38
N LEU A 148 1.32 7.29 0.44
CA LEU A 148 0.67 7.67 1.69
C LEU A 148 0.26 6.45 2.51
N HIS A 149 0.67 6.45 3.78
CA HIS A 149 0.21 5.57 4.84
C HIS A 149 -0.44 6.42 5.93
N THR A 150 -1.49 5.89 6.57
CA THR A 150 -2.24 6.61 7.61
C THR A 150 -2.35 5.84 8.91
N TRP A 151 -1.61 4.75 9.08
CA TRP A 151 -1.75 3.84 10.23
C TRP A 151 -0.43 3.51 10.91
N GLY A 152 -0.47 3.35 12.22
CA GLY A 152 0.54 2.63 13.00
C GLY A 152 0.24 1.13 13.06
N GLN A 153 1.13 0.33 13.68
CA GLN A 153 0.88 -1.10 13.87
C GLN A 153 -0.38 -1.37 14.69
N ASN A 154 -0.71 -0.51 15.65
CA ASN A 154 -1.90 -0.59 16.50
C ASN A 154 -3.17 0.02 15.86
N LEU A 155 -3.14 0.33 14.54
CA LEU A 155 -4.23 0.97 13.78
C LEU A 155 -4.59 2.39 14.26
N SER A 156 -3.72 3.04 15.04
CA SER A 156 -3.89 4.47 15.32
C SER A 156 -3.59 5.30 14.08
N LEU A 157 -4.26 6.45 13.96
CA LEU A 157 -3.99 7.41 12.89
C LEU A 157 -2.55 7.90 12.98
N HIS A 158 -1.78 7.63 11.92
CA HIS A 158 -0.38 8.00 11.81
C HIS A 158 -0.05 8.34 10.35
N PRO A 159 -0.37 9.54 9.87
CA PRO A 159 -0.14 9.94 8.49
C PRO A 159 1.36 10.13 8.21
N HIS A 160 1.88 9.39 7.23
CA HIS A 160 3.25 9.50 6.78
C HIS A 160 3.39 9.12 5.31
N LEU A 161 4.42 9.66 4.65
CA LEU A 161 4.78 9.27 3.30
C LEU A 161 5.98 8.35 3.33
N HIS A 162 5.89 7.22 2.65
CA HIS A 162 7.06 6.46 2.21
C HIS A 162 7.49 6.95 0.85
N CYS A 163 8.68 7.53 0.78
CA CYS A 163 9.25 8.08 -0.43
C CYS A 163 10.44 7.23 -0.87
N ILE A 164 10.39 6.76 -2.12
CA ILE A 164 11.51 6.10 -2.79
C ILE A 164 12.15 7.11 -3.73
N VAL A 165 13.43 7.37 -3.50
CA VAL A 165 14.18 8.46 -4.11
C VAL A 165 15.45 7.89 -4.76
N PRO A 166 15.64 8.01 -6.08
CA PRO A 166 16.91 7.67 -6.71
C PRO A 166 18.05 8.48 -6.07
N GLY A 167 19.19 7.83 -5.89
CA GLY A 167 20.40 8.41 -5.31
C GLY A 167 21.15 9.31 -6.27
N GLY A 168 20.44 10.21 -6.94
CA GLY A 168 20.98 11.09 -7.97
C GLY A 168 19.87 11.79 -8.75
N GLY A 169 20.28 12.54 -9.76
CA GLY A 169 19.39 13.27 -10.65
C GLY A 169 20.09 13.68 -11.95
N ILE A 170 19.38 14.41 -12.79
CA ILE A 170 19.84 14.87 -14.10
C ILE A 170 20.34 16.31 -13.99
N THR A 171 21.58 16.54 -14.40
CA THR A 171 22.17 17.88 -14.48
C THR A 171 21.58 18.69 -15.64
N ALA A 172 21.82 20.00 -15.67
CA ALA A 172 21.40 20.84 -16.79
C ALA A 172 21.93 20.34 -18.15
N ASN A 173 23.09 19.68 -18.17
CA ASN A 173 23.70 19.11 -19.37
C ASN A 173 23.13 17.72 -19.74
N GLY A 174 22.02 17.29 -19.11
CA GLY A 174 21.37 16.01 -19.40
C GLY A 174 22.07 14.78 -18.82
N LYS A 175 23.24 14.92 -18.19
CA LYS A 175 24.01 13.81 -17.60
C LYS A 175 23.53 13.45 -16.20
N TRP A 176 23.62 12.17 -15.85
CA TRP A 176 23.33 11.70 -14.51
C TRP A 176 24.40 12.15 -13.49
N LYS A 177 23.95 12.61 -12.32
CA LYS A 177 24.81 12.95 -11.19
C LYS A 177 24.39 12.16 -9.96
N TYR A 178 25.33 11.39 -9.41
CA TYR A 178 25.14 10.62 -8.19
C TYR A 178 25.10 11.50 -6.95
N ALA A 179 24.36 11.06 -5.94
CA ALA A 179 24.37 11.63 -4.60
C ALA A 179 25.75 11.45 -3.93
N ARG A 180 26.03 12.29 -2.92
CA ARG A 180 27.32 12.37 -2.23
C ARG A 180 27.71 11.04 -1.56
N ASN A 181 29.00 10.94 -1.20
CA ASN A 181 29.59 9.77 -0.56
C ASN A 181 29.35 8.48 -1.35
N LYS A 182 29.61 8.52 -2.66
CA LYS A 182 29.40 7.39 -3.58
C LYS A 182 27.97 6.84 -3.50
N GLY A 183 26.97 7.73 -3.45
CA GLY A 183 25.57 7.35 -3.36
C GLY A 183 25.12 6.80 -2.01
N LYS A 184 25.91 6.92 -0.94
CA LYS A 184 25.55 6.45 0.42
C LYS A 184 24.85 7.50 1.27
N TYR A 185 24.85 8.76 0.84
CA TYR A 185 24.25 9.87 1.57
C TYR A 185 23.45 10.76 0.62
N LEU A 186 22.16 10.97 0.95
CA LEU A 186 21.28 11.83 0.18
C LEU A 186 21.39 13.28 0.66
N PHE A 187 20.71 13.61 1.77
CA PHE A 187 20.60 14.97 2.31
C PHE A 187 20.64 15.00 3.85
N PRO A 188 21.00 16.15 4.47
CA PRO A 188 21.03 16.30 5.92
C PRO A 188 19.62 16.25 6.51
N VAL A 189 19.33 15.16 7.22
CA VAL A 189 17.97 14.86 7.72
C VAL A 189 17.46 15.88 8.74
N LYS A 190 18.36 16.44 9.58
CA LYS A 190 18.03 17.52 10.52
C LYS A 190 17.61 18.79 9.80
N ALA A 191 18.28 19.16 8.70
CA ALA A 191 17.92 20.33 7.91
C ALA A 191 16.60 20.10 7.16
N MET A 192 16.44 18.95 6.50
CA MET A 192 15.19 18.58 5.85
C MET A 192 14.01 18.62 6.82
N SER A 193 14.19 18.13 8.04
CA SER A 193 13.14 18.12 9.07
C SER A 193 12.69 19.54 9.46
N LYS A 194 13.64 20.47 9.66
CA LYS A 194 13.33 21.87 9.96
C LYS A 194 12.61 22.56 8.80
N VAL A 195 13.10 22.39 7.57
CA VAL A 195 12.49 22.98 6.36
C VAL A 195 11.11 22.39 6.09
N PHE A 196 10.95 21.07 6.24
CA PHE A 196 9.67 20.39 6.09
C PHE A 196 8.63 20.92 7.08
N ARG A 197 8.98 21.03 8.37
CA ARG A 197 8.09 21.62 9.39
C ARG A 197 7.66 23.03 9.01
N ALA A 198 8.62 23.90 8.69
CA ALA A 198 8.35 25.31 8.37
C ALA A 198 7.41 25.45 7.16
N ARG A 199 7.73 24.77 6.05
CA ARG A 199 6.93 24.82 4.82
C ARG A 199 5.57 24.14 4.95
N PHE A 200 5.48 23.07 5.73
CA PHE A 200 4.20 22.42 5.98
C PHE A 200 3.27 23.36 6.75
N VAL A 201 3.78 23.97 7.83
CA VAL A 201 3.01 24.91 8.65
C VAL A 201 2.63 26.17 7.86
N GLU A 202 3.53 26.68 7.02
CA GLU A 202 3.22 27.78 6.09
C GLU A 202 2.04 27.44 5.19
N SER A 203 2.07 26.30 4.49
CA SER A 203 0.95 25.86 3.66
C SER A 203 -0.31 25.61 4.47
N LEU A 204 -0.18 25.12 5.71
CA LEU A 204 -1.32 24.87 6.59
C LEU A 204 -2.02 26.17 7.01
N ARG A 205 -1.28 27.26 7.24
CA ARG A 205 -1.84 28.58 7.57
C ARG A 205 -2.66 29.19 6.44
N LYS A 206 -2.37 28.83 5.19
CA LYS A 206 -3.12 29.30 4.01
C LYS A 206 -4.50 28.63 3.90
N GLU A 207 -4.63 27.42 4.44
CA GLU A 207 -5.82 26.58 4.28
C GLU A 207 -6.71 26.53 5.53
N PHE A 208 -6.16 26.84 6.70
CA PHE A 208 -6.88 26.74 7.96
C PHE A 208 -6.61 27.97 8.83
N ASP A 209 -7.69 28.59 9.31
CA ASP A 209 -7.62 29.57 10.37
C ASP A 209 -7.58 28.85 11.74
N ARG A 210 -6.46 28.99 12.45
CA ARG A 210 -6.23 28.38 13.77
C ARG A 210 -5.52 29.38 14.68
N PRO A 211 -5.78 29.32 16.00
CA PRO A 211 -5.11 30.23 16.93
C PRO A 211 -3.60 30.02 16.91
N ARG A 212 -2.83 31.09 17.20
CA ARG A 212 -1.36 31.04 17.27
C ARG A 212 -0.84 29.89 18.14
N SER A 213 -1.51 29.64 19.27
CA SER A 213 -1.19 28.55 20.21
C SER A 213 -1.22 27.15 19.56
N PHE A 214 -2.02 26.93 18.53
CA PHE A 214 -2.01 25.68 17.77
C PHE A 214 -0.71 25.51 16.97
N TYR A 215 -0.26 26.56 16.30
CA TYR A 215 0.99 26.53 15.54
C TYR A 215 2.21 26.47 16.45
N ASP A 216 2.17 27.16 17.60
CA ASP A 216 3.26 27.10 18.59
C ASP A 216 3.48 25.66 19.07
N LYS A 217 2.40 24.90 19.31
CA LYS A 217 2.48 23.45 19.61
C LYS A 217 3.14 22.63 18.49
N LEU A 218 2.99 23.01 17.23
CA LEU A 218 3.66 22.33 16.10
C LEU A 218 5.15 22.63 16.04
N PHE A 219 5.57 23.85 16.41
CA PHE A 219 6.98 24.25 16.47
C PHE A 219 7.69 23.78 17.74
N ALA A 220 6.96 23.56 18.84
CA ALA A 220 7.49 22.96 20.06
C ALA A 220 7.87 21.48 19.89
N LYS A 221 7.29 20.79 18.89
CA LYS A 221 7.63 19.40 18.56
C LYS A 221 8.75 19.32 17.53
N ASP A 222 9.61 18.33 17.71
CA ASP A 222 10.53 17.90 16.66
C ASP A 222 9.79 17.06 15.62
N TRP A 223 9.91 17.48 14.37
CA TRP A 223 9.37 16.74 13.24
C TRP A 223 10.45 15.79 12.73
N VAL A 224 10.08 14.55 12.47
CA VAL A 224 11.03 13.53 12.04
C VAL A 224 10.87 13.27 10.55
N VAL A 225 11.84 13.75 9.78
CA VAL A 225 12.16 13.14 8.48
C VAL A 225 13.16 12.03 8.76
N TYR A 226 12.95 10.86 8.17
CA TYR A 226 13.89 9.75 8.26
C TYR A 226 14.41 9.43 6.87
N ALA A 227 15.72 9.22 6.72
CA ALA A 227 16.32 8.79 5.47
C ALA A 227 17.18 7.55 5.75
N LYS A 228 16.71 6.38 5.31
CA LYS A 228 17.48 5.14 5.42
C LYS A 228 18.60 5.14 4.37
N ARG A 229 19.73 4.52 4.71
CA ARG A 229 20.77 4.13 3.74
C ARG A 229 20.15 3.39 2.56
N PRO A 230 20.77 3.49 1.36
CA PRO A 230 20.19 2.94 0.17
C PRO A 230 19.95 1.44 0.30
N PHE A 231 18.94 0.94 -0.42
CA PHE A 231 18.70 -0.51 -0.52
C PHE A 231 19.95 -1.22 -1.04
N ALA A 232 20.16 -2.47 -0.60
CA ALA A 232 21.32 -3.27 -1.01
C ALA A 232 21.39 -3.43 -2.54
N SER A 233 20.24 -3.53 -3.20
CA SER A 233 20.11 -3.48 -4.66
C SER A 233 18.77 -2.85 -5.06
N PRO A 234 18.63 -2.37 -6.31
CA PRO A 234 17.36 -1.83 -6.81
C PRO A 234 16.21 -2.84 -6.75
N GLN A 235 16.47 -4.14 -6.84
CA GLN A 235 15.44 -5.19 -6.75
C GLN A 235 14.75 -5.20 -5.37
N TYR A 236 15.48 -4.93 -4.29
CA TYR A 236 14.88 -4.77 -2.96
C TYR A 236 13.93 -3.57 -2.87
N VAL A 237 14.10 -2.56 -3.73
CA VAL A 237 13.16 -1.43 -3.84
C VAL A 237 11.79 -1.91 -4.30
N VAL A 238 11.77 -2.85 -5.26
CA VAL A 238 10.54 -3.42 -5.83
C VAL A 238 9.79 -4.22 -4.76
N GLU A 239 10.51 -5.09 -4.05
CA GLU A 239 9.92 -5.88 -2.97
C GLU A 239 9.41 -4.97 -1.85
N TYR A 240 10.22 -3.97 -1.46
CA TYR A 240 9.85 -2.95 -0.49
C TYR A 240 8.59 -2.21 -0.92
N LEU A 241 8.57 -1.60 -2.10
CA LEU A 241 7.40 -0.92 -2.64
C LEU A 241 6.18 -1.83 -2.65
N GLY A 242 6.36 -3.10 -3.00
CA GLY A 242 5.33 -4.12 -2.89
C GLY A 242 4.68 -4.19 -1.51
N ARG A 243 5.48 -4.22 -0.44
CA ARG A 243 4.97 -4.34 0.95
C ARG A 243 4.14 -3.12 1.38
N TYR A 244 4.42 -1.93 0.85
CA TYR A 244 3.78 -0.67 1.27
C TYR A 244 2.72 -0.13 0.29
N THR A 245 2.72 -0.54 -0.98
CA THR A 245 1.83 0.06 -2.00
C THR A 245 0.39 -0.43 -1.96
N HIS A 246 0.16 -1.66 -1.48
CA HIS A 246 -1.15 -2.33 -1.56
C HIS A 246 -1.67 -2.84 -0.22
N LYS A 247 -0.86 -2.76 0.84
CA LYS A 247 -1.33 -3.01 2.21
C LYS A 247 -2.27 -1.87 2.64
N ILE A 248 -3.28 -2.20 3.41
CA ILE A 248 -4.26 -1.25 3.96
C ILE A 248 -4.41 -1.62 5.43
N ALA A 249 -4.08 -0.69 6.33
CA ALA A 249 -4.26 -0.81 7.78
C ALA A 249 -3.65 -2.06 8.44
N ILE A 250 -4.24 -3.23 8.21
CA ILE A 250 -3.88 -4.53 8.77
C ILE A 250 -3.91 -5.63 7.69
N SER A 251 -3.02 -6.61 7.84
CA SER A 251 -3.09 -7.86 7.04
C SER A 251 -3.98 -8.85 7.78
N ASN A 252 -4.80 -9.63 7.07
CA ASN A 252 -5.61 -10.69 7.69
C ASN A 252 -4.76 -11.66 8.52
N HIS A 253 -3.52 -11.95 8.10
CA HIS A 253 -2.59 -12.78 8.86
C HIS A 253 -2.19 -12.23 10.24
N ARG A 254 -2.46 -10.95 10.53
CA ARG A 254 -2.21 -10.38 11.85
C ARG A 254 -3.37 -10.63 12.81
N ILE A 255 -4.57 -10.94 12.32
CA ILE A 255 -5.75 -11.21 13.14
C ILE A 255 -5.66 -12.65 13.63
N THR A 256 -5.67 -12.84 14.94
CA THR A 256 -5.41 -14.14 15.58
C THR A 256 -6.62 -14.71 16.29
N SER A 257 -7.60 -13.90 16.69
CA SER A 257 -8.83 -14.36 17.35
C SER A 257 -9.96 -13.34 17.21
N LEU A 258 -11.19 -13.87 17.14
CA LEU A 258 -12.45 -13.13 17.13
C LEU A 258 -13.41 -13.62 18.25
N ALA A 259 -12.96 -13.71 19.50
CA ALA A 259 -13.81 -14.12 20.63
C ALA A 259 -14.54 -12.94 21.30
N ASP A 260 -15.72 -13.19 21.87
CA ASP A 260 -16.43 -12.30 22.81
C ASP A 260 -16.62 -10.84 22.34
N GLY A 261 -16.94 -10.62 21.06
CA GLY A 261 -17.11 -9.28 20.49
C GLY A 261 -15.81 -8.46 20.42
N ARG A 262 -14.66 -9.15 20.47
CA ARG A 262 -13.33 -8.55 20.40
C ARG A 262 -12.55 -9.08 19.20
N VAL A 263 -11.58 -8.28 18.78
CA VAL A 263 -10.60 -8.60 17.74
C VAL A 263 -9.22 -8.57 18.36
N SER A 264 -8.54 -9.72 18.32
CA SER A 264 -7.15 -9.84 18.75
C SER A 264 -6.22 -9.89 17.54
N PHE A 265 -5.15 -9.10 17.58
CA PHE A 265 -4.16 -9.07 16.50
C PHE A 265 -2.74 -8.75 16.98
N THR A 266 -1.74 -9.27 16.26
CA THR A 266 -0.33 -9.05 16.57
C THR A 266 0.13 -7.68 16.11
N ALA A 267 0.87 -6.94 16.94
CA ALA A 267 1.46 -5.64 16.62
C ALA A 267 2.90 -5.55 17.12
N LYS A 268 3.78 -4.91 16.35
CA LYS A 268 5.15 -4.63 16.81
C LYS A 268 5.17 -3.37 17.67
N ASP A 269 5.75 -3.48 18.85
CA ASP A 269 6.03 -2.34 19.72
C ASP A 269 7.45 -1.85 19.46
N TYR A 270 7.56 -0.79 18.65
CA TYR A 270 8.84 -0.20 18.31
C TYR A 270 9.52 0.51 19.49
N ARG A 271 8.79 0.85 20.57
CA ARG A 271 9.40 1.39 21.79
C ARG A 271 10.16 0.31 22.56
N LYS A 272 9.75 -0.96 22.40
CA LYS A 272 10.39 -2.15 22.98
C LYS A 272 11.14 -2.96 21.93
N GLY A 273 11.96 -2.30 21.11
CA GLY A 273 12.82 -2.96 20.12
C GLY A 273 12.09 -3.70 18.99
N GLY A 274 10.78 -3.47 18.81
CA GLY A 274 9.98 -4.14 17.79
C GLY A 274 9.41 -5.50 18.23
N ALA A 275 9.41 -5.79 19.54
CA ALA A 275 8.78 -6.98 20.11
C ALA A 275 7.33 -7.11 19.65
N VAL A 276 6.93 -8.33 19.28
CA VAL A 276 5.55 -8.61 18.86
C VAL A 276 4.69 -8.77 20.11
N GLN A 277 3.62 -7.98 20.17
CA GLN A 277 2.62 -8.01 21.25
C GLN A 277 1.25 -8.34 20.67
N LEU A 278 0.43 -9.00 21.48
CA LEU A 278 -0.98 -9.23 21.16
C LEU A 278 -1.81 -8.04 21.66
N LEU A 279 -2.59 -7.43 20.77
CA LEU A 279 -3.52 -6.36 21.11
C LEU A 279 -4.95 -6.84 20.90
N GLY A 280 -5.83 -6.56 21.86
CA GLY A 280 -7.26 -6.82 21.76
C GLY A 280 -8.06 -5.51 21.74
N LEU A 281 -8.93 -5.34 20.75
CA LEU A 281 -9.89 -4.23 20.66
C LEU A 281 -11.31 -4.79 20.68
N SER A 282 -12.30 -4.00 21.11
CA SER A 282 -13.70 -4.31 20.78
C SER A 282 -13.91 -4.18 19.27
N ASP A 283 -14.95 -4.82 18.75
CA ASP A 283 -15.31 -4.69 17.34
C ASP A 283 -15.54 -3.24 16.92
N ALA A 284 -16.30 -2.50 17.72
CA ALA A 284 -16.57 -1.09 17.49
C ALA A 284 -15.25 -0.29 17.33
N GLU A 285 -14.29 -0.49 18.23
CA GLU A 285 -13.01 0.24 18.18
C GLU A 285 -12.12 -0.24 17.02
N PHE A 286 -12.14 -1.53 16.70
CA PHE A 286 -11.42 -2.07 15.54
C PHE A 286 -11.96 -1.48 14.23
N ILE A 287 -13.28 -1.50 14.05
CA ILE A 287 -13.96 -0.99 12.86
C ILE A 287 -13.75 0.52 12.74
N ARG A 288 -13.92 1.27 13.84
CA ARG A 288 -13.66 2.72 13.89
C ARG A 288 -12.22 3.03 13.46
N ARG A 289 -11.22 2.34 14.03
CA ARG A 289 -9.80 2.52 13.67
C ARG A 289 -9.52 2.15 12.22
N PHE A 290 -10.05 1.03 11.74
CA PHE A 290 -9.92 0.64 10.34
C PHE A 290 -10.49 1.71 9.41
N GLY A 291 -11.64 2.30 9.78
CA GLY A 291 -12.29 3.40 9.07
C GLY A 291 -11.41 4.63 8.87
N LEU A 292 -10.52 4.94 9.82
CA LEU A 292 -9.56 6.06 9.73
C LEU A 292 -8.59 5.91 8.54
N HIS A 293 -8.46 4.70 7.99
CA HIS A 293 -7.53 4.38 6.91
C HIS A 293 -8.23 4.25 5.55
N ILE A 294 -9.54 4.46 5.51
CA ILE A 294 -10.30 4.64 4.27
C ILE A 294 -10.04 6.06 3.76
N LEU A 295 -9.26 6.17 2.69
CA LEU A 295 -8.88 7.46 2.14
C LEU A 295 -10.08 8.15 1.47
N PRO A 296 -10.08 9.51 1.38
CA PRO A 296 -11.14 10.25 0.72
C PRO A 296 -11.38 9.75 -0.70
N LYS A 297 -12.64 9.83 -1.16
CA LYS A 297 -13.02 9.41 -2.52
C LYS A 297 -12.16 10.13 -3.56
N GLY A 298 -11.61 9.37 -4.51
CA GLY A 298 -10.74 9.89 -5.57
C GLY A 298 -9.33 10.29 -5.13
N PHE A 299 -8.96 10.13 -3.85
CA PHE A 299 -7.64 10.55 -3.38
C PHE A 299 -6.52 9.64 -3.91
N VAL A 300 -5.55 10.23 -4.61
CA VAL A 300 -4.39 9.51 -5.17
C VAL A 300 -3.37 9.21 -4.07
N ARG A 301 -3.27 7.92 -3.70
CA ARG A 301 -2.37 7.42 -2.63
C ARG A 301 -0.91 7.32 -3.04
N ILE A 302 -0.64 7.07 -4.32
CA ILE A 302 0.72 6.88 -4.85
C ILE A 302 0.95 7.95 -5.91
N ARG A 303 1.96 8.79 -5.71
CA ARG A 303 2.30 9.90 -6.61
C ARG A 303 3.74 9.79 -7.08
N HIS A 304 3.99 10.17 -8.33
CA HIS A 304 5.30 10.15 -8.94
C HIS A 304 5.73 11.58 -9.30
N TYR A 305 6.97 11.93 -9.02
CA TYR A 305 7.50 13.29 -9.14
C TYR A 305 8.82 13.36 -9.88
N GLY A 306 9.12 14.55 -10.41
CA GLY A 306 10.39 14.85 -11.08
C GLY A 306 10.63 13.95 -12.29
N ILE A 307 11.84 13.39 -12.40
CA ILE A 307 12.20 12.47 -13.49
C ILE A 307 11.36 11.18 -13.52
N LEU A 308 10.72 10.82 -12.40
CA LEU A 308 9.85 9.64 -12.30
C LEU A 308 8.37 9.94 -12.59
N SER A 309 8.01 11.22 -12.81
CA SER A 309 6.65 11.61 -13.15
C SER A 309 6.18 10.98 -14.46
N SER A 310 4.87 10.76 -14.63
CA SER A 310 4.32 10.12 -15.83
C SER A 310 4.62 10.89 -17.11
N SER A 311 4.70 12.22 -17.05
CA SER A 311 5.02 13.08 -18.19
C SER A 311 6.48 12.97 -18.60
N ARG A 312 7.41 12.87 -17.65
CA ARG A 312 8.86 12.89 -17.95
C ARG A 312 9.48 11.51 -18.10
N LYS A 313 9.01 10.52 -17.35
CA LYS A 313 9.65 9.20 -17.29
C LYS A 313 9.75 8.49 -18.64
N LYS A 314 8.78 8.71 -19.54
CA LYS A 314 8.77 8.11 -20.89
C LYS A 314 9.91 8.62 -21.75
N MET A 315 10.31 9.88 -21.58
CA MET A 315 11.42 10.49 -22.32
C MET A 315 12.76 10.22 -21.62
N VAL A 316 12.77 10.33 -20.29
CA VAL A 316 14.00 10.35 -19.50
C VAL A 316 14.55 8.95 -19.20
N LEU A 317 13.70 7.99 -18.82
CA LEU A 317 14.18 6.67 -18.39
C LEU A 317 14.92 5.90 -19.50
N PRO A 318 14.48 5.90 -20.78
CA PRO A 318 15.21 5.19 -21.83
C PRO A 318 16.64 5.72 -22.01
N LEU A 319 16.83 7.03 -21.96
CA LEU A 319 18.15 7.68 -22.09
C LEU A 319 19.07 7.28 -20.92
N LEU A 320 18.55 7.37 -19.70
CA LEU A 320 19.30 7.01 -18.50
C LEU A 320 19.63 5.51 -18.43
N MET A 321 18.74 4.65 -18.93
CA MET A 321 18.99 3.21 -19.02
C MET A 321 20.02 2.85 -20.09
N ALA A 322 20.13 3.64 -21.17
CA ALA A 322 21.19 3.48 -22.15
C ALA A 322 22.55 3.89 -21.58
N GLU A 323 22.59 4.96 -20.78
CA GLU A 323 23.83 5.46 -20.15
C GLU A 323 24.33 4.56 -19.01
N MET A 324 23.45 4.12 -18.11
CA MET A 324 23.83 3.42 -16.86
C MET A 324 23.57 1.90 -16.89
N GLY A 325 23.04 1.39 -18.01
CA GLY A 325 22.54 0.03 -18.11
C GLY A 325 21.18 -0.17 -17.45
N ARG A 326 20.48 -1.23 -17.86
CA ARG A 326 19.25 -1.67 -17.20
C ARG A 326 19.58 -2.43 -15.93
N CYS A 327 18.76 -2.25 -14.89
CA CYS A 327 18.80 -3.16 -13.76
C CYS A 327 18.21 -4.50 -14.20
N THR A 328 19.07 -5.49 -14.51
CA THR A 328 18.65 -6.86 -14.76
C THR A 328 18.26 -7.50 -13.42
N PRO A 329 17.04 -8.02 -13.26
CA PRO A 329 16.72 -8.83 -12.09
C PRO A 329 17.66 -10.05 -12.06
N GLU A 330 18.37 -10.26 -10.94
CA GLU A 330 19.19 -11.48 -10.74
C GLU A 330 18.32 -12.75 -10.84
N GLU A 331 17.04 -12.65 -10.48
CA GLU A 331 16.04 -13.70 -10.65
C GLU A 331 14.80 -13.17 -11.37
N LYS A 332 14.27 -13.97 -12.32
CA LYS A 332 12.93 -13.69 -12.88
C LYS A 332 11.93 -13.71 -11.72
N PRO A 333 11.11 -12.66 -11.54
CA PRO A 333 10.12 -12.67 -10.48
C PRO A 333 9.23 -13.91 -10.66
N PRO A 334 8.87 -14.61 -9.56
CA PRO A 334 8.09 -15.84 -9.64
C PRO A 334 6.82 -15.58 -10.47
N PRO A 335 6.38 -16.56 -11.29
CA PRO A 335 5.19 -16.40 -12.10
C PRO A 335 4.02 -16.01 -11.22
N ILE A 336 3.22 -15.04 -11.67
CA ILE A 336 1.97 -14.68 -10.98
C ILE A 336 1.17 -15.97 -10.94
N LEU A 337 0.87 -16.48 -9.75
CA LEU A 337 0.05 -17.69 -9.60
C LEU A 337 -1.43 -17.43 -9.92
N HIS A 338 -1.75 -16.24 -10.42
CA HIS A 338 -3.09 -15.86 -10.82
C HIS A 338 -3.55 -16.76 -11.96
N ARG A 339 -4.72 -17.38 -11.78
CA ARG A 339 -5.32 -18.35 -12.70
C ARG A 339 -4.51 -19.64 -12.87
N ARG A 340 -3.48 -19.90 -12.06
CA ARG A 340 -2.82 -21.22 -12.08
C ARG A 340 -3.69 -22.24 -11.36
N CYS A 341 -3.91 -23.40 -11.97
CA CYS A 341 -4.72 -24.47 -11.38
C CYS A 341 -4.07 -24.98 -10.09
N PRO A 342 -4.79 -25.02 -8.95
CA PRO A 342 -4.19 -25.44 -7.67
C PRO A 342 -3.86 -26.93 -7.60
N ARG A 343 -4.48 -27.77 -8.46
CA ARG A 343 -4.29 -29.23 -8.45
C ARG A 343 -3.11 -29.69 -9.29
N CYS A 344 -3.11 -29.40 -10.59
CA CYS A 344 -1.98 -29.79 -11.44
C CYS A 344 -0.80 -28.81 -11.36
N LYS A 345 -1.03 -27.57 -10.90
CA LYS A 345 -0.02 -26.49 -10.89
C LYS A 345 0.59 -26.23 -12.28
N GLU A 346 -0.05 -26.63 -13.36
CA GLU A 346 0.46 -26.41 -14.73
C GLU A 346 -0.55 -25.65 -15.57
N GLY A 347 -1.80 -26.14 -15.61
CA GLY A 347 -2.85 -25.53 -16.40
C GLY A 347 -3.32 -24.17 -15.87
N THR A 348 -3.90 -23.40 -16.78
CA THR A 348 -4.57 -22.14 -16.53
C THR A 348 -6.06 -22.36 -16.33
N LEU A 349 -6.61 -21.66 -15.35
CA LEU A 349 -8.03 -21.60 -15.03
C LEU A 349 -8.72 -20.66 -16.02
N VAL A 350 -9.64 -21.22 -16.79
CA VAL A 350 -10.48 -20.51 -17.76
C VAL A 350 -11.90 -20.46 -17.24
N THR A 351 -12.48 -19.27 -17.11
CA THR A 351 -13.86 -19.12 -16.66
C THR A 351 -14.82 -19.73 -17.67
N VAL A 352 -15.57 -20.73 -17.23
CA VAL A 352 -16.58 -21.43 -18.04
C VAL A 352 -18.01 -21.01 -17.69
N PHE A 353 -18.20 -20.41 -16.51
CA PHE A 353 -19.51 -19.95 -16.07
C PHE A 353 -19.40 -18.82 -15.04
N MET A 354 -20.33 -17.87 -15.09
CA MET A 354 -20.47 -16.80 -14.10
C MET A 354 -21.90 -16.79 -13.56
N PHE A 355 -22.05 -16.46 -12.28
CA PHE A 355 -23.34 -16.40 -11.61
C PHE A 355 -23.43 -15.19 -10.67
N ASP A 356 -24.65 -14.76 -10.40
CA ASP A 356 -24.96 -13.65 -9.51
C ASP A 356 -25.19 -14.13 -8.06
N GLY A 357 -25.80 -13.30 -7.21
CA GLY A 357 -26.04 -13.63 -5.81
C GLY A 357 -26.96 -14.84 -5.56
N ARG A 358 -27.64 -15.36 -6.58
CA ARG A 358 -28.53 -16.53 -6.48
C ARG A 358 -27.77 -17.86 -6.48
N GLY A 359 -26.46 -17.83 -6.77
CA GLY A 359 -25.64 -19.03 -6.87
C GLY A 359 -25.65 -19.66 -8.28
N PRO A 360 -24.80 -20.68 -8.52
CA PRO A 360 -24.77 -21.38 -9.79
C PRO A 360 -25.99 -22.30 -9.93
N PRO A 361 -26.47 -22.57 -11.17
CA PRO A 361 -27.50 -23.57 -11.43
C PRO A 361 -27.12 -24.96 -10.87
N GLU A 362 -28.13 -25.74 -10.50
CA GLU A 362 -27.95 -27.04 -9.84
C GLU A 362 -27.06 -28.03 -10.62
N HIS A 363 -27.17 -28.04 -11.95
CA HIS A 363 -26.33 -28.91 -12.79
C HIS A 363 -24.82 -28.62 -12.65
N TRP A 364 -24.43 -27.38 -12.31
CA TRP A 364 -23.03 -27.04 -12.03
C TRP A 364 -22.61 -27.50 -10.63
N MET A 365 -23.51 -27.42 -9.64
CA MET A 365 -23.27 -27.93 -8.29
C MET A 365 -23.01 -29.44 -8.31
N VAL A 366 -23.86 -30.20 -9.01
CA VAL A 366 -23.70 -31.64 -9.20
C VAL A 366 -22.33 -31.97 -9.84
N LYS A 367 -21.92 -31.22 -10.87
CA LYS A 367 -20.59 -31.41 -11.50
C LYS A 367 -19.43 -31.16 -10.53
N LEU A 368 -19.53 -30.12 -9.71
CA LEU A 368 -18.50 -29.78 -8.70
C LEU A 368 -18.43 -30.85 -7.60
N GLU A 369 -19.57 -31.32 -7.11
CA GLU A 369 -19.65 -32.36 -6.07
C GLU A 369 -19.12 -33.71 -6.56
N ASN A 370 -19.55 -34.14 -7.75
CA ASN A 370 -19.07 -35.40 -8.35
C ASN A 370 -17.56 -35.40 -8.54
N GLN A 371 -17.00 -34.25 -8.94
CA GLN A 371 -15.55 -34.08 -9.03
C GLN A 371 -14.85 -34.22 -7.67
N ASN A 372 -15.39 -33.62 -6.62
CA ASN A 372 -14.79 -33.67 -5.28
C ASN A 372 -14.84 -35.09 -4.70
N ARG A 373 -15.91 -35.86 -4.95
CA ARG A 373 -16.03 -37.27 -4.55
C ARG A 373 -15.00 -38.17 -5.26
N ASN A 374 -14.70 -37.88 -6.53
CA ASN A 374 -13.76 -38.67 -7.34
C ASN A 374 -12.29 -38.21 -7.19
N THR A 375 -11.99 -37.31 -6.26
CA THR A 375 -10.63 -36.82 -6.02
C THR A 375 -10.14 -37.39 -4.68
N PRO A 376 -9.20 -38.36 -4.65
CA PRO A 376 -8.64 -38.82 -3.38
C PRO A 376 -7.98 -37.64 -2.66
N ASN A 377 -8.29 -37.48 -1.37
CA ASN A 377 -7.65 -36.52 -0.48
C ASN A 377 -6.13 -36.77 -0.47
N LYS A 378 -5.38 -36.07 -1.32
CA LYS A 378 -3.95 -35.81 -1.06
C LYS A 378 -3.88 -34.60 -0.14
N THR A 379 -4.22 -34.80 1.12
CA THR A 379 -3.91 -33.86 2.20
C THR A 379 -2.41 -33.87 2.46
N ALA A 380 -1.84 -32.66 2.34
CA ALA A 380 -0.61 -32.13 2.93
C ALA A 380 0.71 -32.89 2.72
#